data_AF-A0A0F8ZRB0-F1
#
_entry.id   AF-A0A0F8ZRB0-F1
#
_cell.length_a   1.000
_cell.length_b   1.000
_cell.length_c   1.000
_cell.angle_alpha   90.00
_cell.angle_beta   90.00
_cell.angle_gamma   90.00
#
_symmetry.space_group_name_H-M   'P 1'
#
loop_
_entity.id
_entity.type
_entity.pdbx_description
1 polymer ?
#
loop_
_entity_poly.entity_id
_entity_poly.type
_entity_poly.pdbx_seq_one_letter_code
_entity_poly.pdbx_strand_id
1 'polypeptide(L)'
;MNHCKDCHQDFSPGDRHICDCPGKVERECDKCPSPAKQALRQKISEHIKEKGSITPTDGVFGDVTVNQGFPEGKTLDKKGIQTKFYGCSFLFKGDLDPIAHDSVTVVKRVLMESAFLALKSPVRYILPHVFSWKKAVRGLVHWLSRIYESDLKRKSLQFNHLSPLPRELLRVGRSIANTMSSEYRIEVKNVFTCFVMFFQVDLAYHTRVQDPLSNLDKDRLSANPRKEILRLFDLAISREIYLTEKIGALRKIASMVLLFPPVKRFALQFLMKLDLDKIKPDRADGYFAYRRKEYNFDGLSFEKRMRIIREIDEVKGHTILE
;
A
#
# COMPACT_ATOMS: atom_id res chain seq x y z
N MET A 1 39.11 -22.78 8.28
CA MET A 1 37.67 -23.09 8.30
C MET A 1 37.29 -23.31 9.75
N ASN A 2 36.12 -22.83 10.15
CA ASN A 2 35.59 -23.09 11.49
C ASN A 2 34.54 -24.20 11.37
N HIS A 3 34.35 -25.02 12.41
CA HIS A 3 33.47 -26.19 12.39
C HIS A 3 32.31 -25.98 13.35
N CYS A 4 31.08 -26.16 12.88
CA CYS A 4 29.91 -26.14 13.75
C CYS A 4 29.82 -27.45 14.54
N LYS A 5 29.72 -27.39 15.87
CA LYS A 5 29.60 -28.59 16.72
C LYS A 5 28.27 -29.32 16.59
N ASP A 6 27.21 -28.64 16.14
CA ASP A 6 25.86 -29.21 16.05
C ASP A 6 25.55 -29.76 14.65
N CYS A 7 26.02 -29.10 13.58
CA CYS A 7 25.79 -29.55 12.19
C CYS A 7 27.00 -30.17 11.52
N HIS A 8 28.15 -30.19 12.19
CA HIS A 8 29.41 -30.80 11.74
C HIS A 8 29.91 -30.32 10.37
N GLN A 9 29.57 -29.10 9.97
CA GLN A 9 30.05 -28.55 8.70
C GLN A 9 31.07 -27.44 8.90
N ASP A 10 32.04 -27.46 7.99
CA ASP A 10 33.08 -26.46 7.87
C ASP A 10 32.53 -25.21 7.18
N PHE A 11 32.90 -24.05 7.69
CA PHE A 11 32.55 -22.76 7.12
C PHE A 11 33.78 -21.88 6.94
N SER A 12 33.72 -20.98 5.97
CA SER A 12 34.83 -20.10 5.62
C SER A 12 35.04 -19.08 6.74
N PRO A 13 36.29 -18.66 7.01
CA PRO A 13 36.54 -17.52 7.88
C PRO A 13 35.78 -16.28 7.35
N GLY A 14 34.76 -15.83 8.08
CA GLY A 14 33.84 -14.75 7.68
C GLY A 14 32.37 -15.17 7.52
N ASP A 15 32.12 -16.48 7.36
CA ASP A 15 30.78 -17.05 7.40
C ASP A 15 30.26 -17.05 8.85
N ARG A 16 29.03 -16.59 9.04
CA ARG A 16 28.46 -16.29 10.37
C ARG A 16 27.69 -17.51 10.89
N HIS A 17 27.91 -17.90 12.15
CA HIS A 17 27.32 -19.09 12.76
C HIS A 17 26.74 -18.77 14.15
N ILE A 18 25.56 -19.30 14.51
CA ILE A 18 24.87 -19.02 15.80
C ILE A 18 25.66 -19.56 16.99
N CYS A 19 26.31 -20.71 16.83
CA CYS A 19 26.94 -21.43 17.94
C CYS A 19 28.26 -20.73 18.35
N ASP A 20 28.19 -19.92 19.42
CA ASP A 20 29.30 -19.37 20.21
C ASP A 20 30.50 -18.74 19.47
N CYS A 21 30.25 -18.00 18.38
CA CYS A 21 31.31 -17.21 17.74
C CYS A 21 31.42 -15.79 18.36
N PRO A 22 32.62 -15.36 18.82
CA PRO A 22 32.86 -13.98 19.24
C PRO A 22 32.75 -13.05 18.02
N GLY A 23 31.68 -12.25 17.97
CA GLY A 23 31.34 -11.38 16.83
C GLY A 23 29.86 -11.40 16.42
N LYS A 24 28.94 -11.66 17.37
CA LYS A 24 27.49 -11.81 17.18
C LYS A 24 26.89 -10.80 16.20
N VAL A 25 26.43 -11.31 15.06
CA VAL A 25 25.30 -10.72 14.33
C VAL A 25 24.19 -11.78 14.31
N GLU A 26 23.00 -11.39 14.73
CA GLU A 26 21.76 -12.19 14.84
C GLU A 26 21.29 -12.74 13.48
N ARG A 27 21.96 -13.76 12.93
CA ARG A 27 21.37 -14.56 11.85
C ARG A 27 21.39 -16.03 12.23
N GLU A 28 20.22 -16.65 12.12
CA GLU A 28 20.11 -18.06 12.39
C GLU A 28 20.74 -18.89 11.25
N CYS A 29 21.37 -20.03 11.57
CA CYS A 29 21.95 -20.93 10.60
C CYS A 29 20.82 -21.66 9.84
N ASP A 30 20.80 -21.56 8.51
CA ASP A 30 19.79 -22.21 7.66
C ASP A 30 19.73 -23.73 7.82
N LYS A 31 20.85 -24.35 8.25
CA LYS A 31 21.00 -25.79 8.46
C LYS A 31 20.57 -26.25 9.85
N CYS A 32 20.59 -25.34 10.83
CA CYS A 32 20.11 -25.56 12.20
C CYS A 32 19.11 -24.47 12.59
N PRO A 33 17.95 -24.41 11.91
CA PRO A 33 16.91 -23.44 12.25
C PRO A 33 16.45 -23.68 13.69
N SER A 34 16.04 -22.62 14.38
CA SER A 34 15.46 -22.73 15.73
C SER A 34 14.25 -23.69 15.74
N PRO A 35 13.93 -24.33 16.89
CA PRO A 35 12.77 -25.21 17.00
C PRO A 35 11.46 -24.56 16.51
N ALA A 36 11.30 -23.24 16.72
CA ALA A 36 10.17 -22.47 16.21
C ALA A 36 10.11 -22.45 14.68
N LYS A 37 11.23 -22.18 13.99
CA LYS A 37 11.32 -22.22 12.52
C LYS A 37 11.13 -23.64 11.98
N GLN A 38 11.65 -24.67 12.65
CA GLN A 38 11.43 -26.07 12.27
C GLN A 38 9.95 -26.44 12.33
N ALA A 39 9.30 -26.12 13.45
CA ALA A 39 7.87 -26.35 13.62
C ALA A 39 7.04 -25.58 12.58
N LEU A 40 7.45 -24.36 12.22
CA LEU A 40 6.77 -23.58 11.19
C LEU A 40 6.94 -24.18 9.79
N ARG A 41 8.15 -24.61 9.42
CA ARG A 41 8.43 -25.31 8.16
C ARG A 41 7.63 -26.61 8.06
N GLN A 42 7.52 -27.36 9.16
CA GLN A 42 6.70 -28.57 9.22
C GLN A 42 5.22 -28.25 8.96
N LYS A 43 4.65 -27.24 9.64
CA LYS A 43 3.25 -26.81 9.42
C LYS A 43 2.97 -26.41 7.97
N ILE A 44 3.90 -25.70 7.33
CA ILE A 44 3.78 -25.33 5.92
C ILE A 44 3.84 -26.58 5.03
N SER A 45 4.75 -27.52 5.32
CA SER A 45 4.84 -28.78 4.58
C SER A 45 3.58 -29.63 4.70
N GLU A 46 3.00 -29.71 5.90
CA GLU A 46 1.74 -30.41 6.17
C GLU A 46 0.59 -29.78 5.38
N HIS A 47 0.45 -28.45 5.41
CA HIS A 47 -0.55 -27.77 4.59
C HIS A 47 -0.34 -28.03 3.09
N ILE A 48 0.91 -28.05 2.60
CA ILE A 48 1.18 -28.34 1.19
C ILE A 48 0.72 -29.75 0.80
N LYS A 49 0.92 -30.73 1.70
CA LYS A 49 0.46 -32.11 1.49
C LYS A 49 -1.07 -32.20 1.50
N GLU A 50 -1.74 -31.46 2.37
CA GLU A 50 -3.19 -31.54 2.56
C GLU A 50 -4.00 -30.72 1.55
N LYS A 51 -3.57 -29.50 1.25
CA LYS A 51 -4.35 -28.50 0.49
C LYS A 51 -3.75 -28.15 -0.86
N GLY A 52 -2.57 -28.68 -1.19
CA GLY A 52 -1.86 -28.42 -2.44
C GLY A 52 -0.84 -27.30 -2.33
N SER A 53 -0.42 -26.75 -3.47
CA SER A 53 0.66 -25.76 -3.51
C SER A 53 0.33 -24.46 -2.77
N ILE A 54 1.30 -23.95 -2.02
CA ILE A 54 1.27 -22.60 -1.44
C ILE A 54 2.25 -21.75 -2.23
N THR A 55 1.77 -20.66 -2.81
CA THR A 55 2.63 -19.66 -3.45
C THR A 55 3.14 -18.68 -2.40
N PRO A 56 4.47 -18.62 -2.13
CA PRO A 56 5.02 -17.61 -1.23
C PRO A 56 4.78 -16.21 -1.79
N THR A 57 4.57 -15.25 -0.89
CA THR A 57 4.43 -13.83 -1.23
C THR A 57 5.71 -13.10 -0.81
N ASP A 58 6.52 -12.75 -1.80
CA ASP A 58 7.73 -11.96 -1.59
C ASP A 58 7.41 -10.55 -1.10
N GLY A 59 8.25 -10.00 -0.22
CA GLY A 59 8.13 -8.59 0.17
C GLY A 59 6.97 -8.26 1.10
N VAL A 60 6.15 -9.22 1.55
CA VAL A 60 4.99 -8.89 2.40
C VAL A 60 5.40 -8.38 3.78
N PHE A 61 6.50 -8.90 4.32
CA PHE A 61 7.08 -8.43 5.58
C PHE A 61 8.12 -7.31 5.40
N GLY A 62 7.99 -6.49 4.35
CA GLY A 62 8.81 -5.29 4.17
C GLY A 62 10.11 -5.51 3.40
N ASP A 63 11.12 -4.68 3.66
CA ASP A 63 12.34 -4.59 2.84
C ASP A 63 13.59 -5.09 3.57
N VAL A 64 13.39 -5.78 4.69
CA VAL A 64 14.45 -6.47 5.44
C VAL A 64 14.92 -7.71 4.68
N THR A 65 16.15 -8.16 4.96
CA THR A 65 16.60 -9.45 4.45
C THR A 65 15.64 -10.51 4.93
N VAL A 66 15.07 -11.25 3.98
CA VAL A 66 14.00 -12.21 4.21
C VAL A 66 12.66 -11.55 4.53
N ASN A 67 11.75 -11.61 3.58
CA ASN A 67 10.44 -10.96 3.65
C ASN A 67 9.32 -11.81 3.01
N GLN A 68 9.55 -13.11 2.85
CA GLN A 68 8.57 -14.04 2.30
C GLN A 68 7.51 -14.37 3.34
N GLY A 69 6.25 -14.29 2.94
CA GLY A 69 5.12 -14.79 3.72
C GLY A 69 4.46 -15.97 3.02
N PHE A 70 4.10 -16.97 3.81
CA PHE A 70 3.34 -18.13 3.35
C PHE A 70 1.87 -17.96 3.77
N PRO A 71 0.93 -17.73 2.85
CA PRO A 71 -0.47 -17.57 3.19
C PRO A 71 -1.04 -18.85 3.83
N GLU A 72 -1.58 -18.74 5.03
CA GLU A 72 -2.28 -19.83 5.74
C GLU A 72 -3.75 -19.91 5.31
N GLY A 73 -4.35 -18.75 5.03
CA GLY A 73 -5.74 -18.64 4.61
C GLY A 73 -6.19 -17.19 4.52
N LYS A 74 -7.45 -17.01 4.09
CA LYS A 74 -8.11 -15.71 4.01
C LYS A 74 -9.32 -15.70 4.93
N THR A 75 -9.57 -14.57 5.56
CA THR A 75 -10.78 -14.33 6.36
C THR A 75 -11.47 -13.07 5.86
N LEU A 76 -12.79 -13.12 5.73
CA LEU A 76 -13.60 -11.94 5.44
C LEU A 76 -14.24 -11.43 6.73
N ASP A 77 -13.87 -10.23 7.15
CA ASP A 77 -14.38 -9.62 8.39
C ASP A 77 -14.88 -8.18 8.15
N LYS A 78 -15.12 -7.44 9.23
CA LYS A 78 -15.52 -6.03 9.16
C LYS A 78 -14.45 -5.14 8.52
N LYS A 79 -13.19 -5.54 8.49
CA LYS A 79 -12.07 -4.85 7.83
C LYS A 79 -11.84 -5.34 6.39
N GLY A 80 -12.66 -6.24 5.86
CA GLY A 80 -12.60 -6.71 4.48
C GLY A 80 -11.90 -8.06 4.35
N ILE A 81 -11.35 -8.36 3.18
CA ILE A 81 -10.50 -9.54 3.03
C ILE A 81 -9.19 -9.28 3.77
N GLN A 82 -8.84 -10.23 4.63
CA GLN A 82 -7.56 -10.26 5.31
C GLN A 82 -6.86 -11.59 5.05
N THR A 83 -5.54 -11.53 4.87
CA THR A 83 -4.72 -12.71 4.65
C THR A 83 -3.95 -13.03 5.94
N LYS A 84 -4.09 -14.27 6.42
CA LYS A 84 -3.32 -14.80 7.54
C LYS A 84 -2.04 -15.43 7.00
N PHE A 85 -0.91 -15.12 7.63
CA PHE A 85 0.39 -15.70 7.29
C PHE A 85 0.85 -16.64 8.38
N TYR A 86 1.49 -17.73 7.97
CA TYR A 86 2.20 -18.61 8.88
C TYR A 86 3.23 -17.84 9.72
N GLY A 87 3.20 -18.08 11.03
CA GLY A 87 4.15 -17.48 11.98
C GLY A 87 3.89 -16.02 12.33
N CYS A 88 2.77 -15.43 11.86
CA CYS A 88 2.39 -14.05 12.16
C CYS A 88 0.98 -13.99 12.75
N SER A 89 0.82 -13.34 13.91
CA SER A 89 -0.51 -13.18 14.53
C SER A 89 -1.30 -12.02 13.93
N PHE A 90 -0.64 -11.06 13.28
CA PHE A 90 -1.31 -9.97 12.59
C PHE A 90 -1.85 -10.40 11.22
N LEU A 91 -3.10 -10.03 10.95
CA LEU A 91 -3.75 -10.26 9.67
C LEU A 91 -3.39 -9.14 8.70
N PHE A 92 -2.86 -9.52 7.54
CA PHE A 92 -2.55 -8.60 6.46
C PHE A 92 -3.84 -8.11 5.80
N LYS A 93 -4.02 -6.80 5.64
CA LYS A 93 -5.21 -6.26 4.97
C LYS A 93 -5.05 -6.32 3.47
N GLY A 94 -5.95 -7.06 2.83
CA GLY A 94 -5.98 -7.18 1.38
C GLY A 94 -5.95 -8.62 0.90
N ASP A 95 -6.25 -8.73 -0.39
CA ASP A 95 -6.13 -9.96 -1.14
C ASP A 95 -4.81 -9.94 -1.91
N LEU A 96 -4.09 -11.06 -1.91
CA LEU A 96 -2.84 -11.27 -2.62
C LEU A 96 -3.08 -11.94 -3.98
N ASP A 97 -4.25 -11.69 -4.58
CA ASP A 97 -4.59 -12.22 -5.90
C ASP A 97 -3.60 -11.66 -6.95
N PRO A 98 -2.74 -12.51 -7.55
CA PRO A 98 -1.77 -12.05 -8.53
C PRO A 98 -2.45 -11.43 -9.76
N ILE A 99 -3.64 -11.90 -10.12
CA ILE A 99 -4.39 -11.37 -11.27
C ILE A 99 -4.78 -9.91 -11.01
N ALA A 100 -5.24 -9.58 -9.81
CA ALA A 100 -5.55 -8.21 -9.42
C ALA A 100 -4.29 -7.33 -9.40
N HIS A 101 -3.17 -7.86 -8.91
CA HIS A 101 -1.89 -7.16 -8.84
C HIS A 101 -1.33 -6.82 -10.23
N ASP A 102 -1.32 -7.77 -11.15
CA ASP A 102 -0.86 -7.55 -12.53
C ASP A 102 -1.71 -6.50 -13.24
N SER A 103 -3.02 -6.55 -13.03
CA SER A 103 -3.97 -5.62 -13.66
C SER A 103 -3.80 -4.19 -13.15
N VAL A 104 -3.63 -4.04 -11.83
CA VAL A 104 -3.30 -2.75 -11.22
C VAL A 104 -1.96 -2.23 -11.75
N THR A 105 -0.97 -3.11 -11.93
CA THR A 105 0.34 -2.75 -12.49
C THR A 105 0.25 -2.27 -13.93
N VAL A 106 -0.50 -2.98 -14.78
CA VAL A 106 -0.75 -2.59 -16.18
C VAL A 106 -1.47 -1.24 -16.24
N VAL A 107 -2.53 -1.05 -15.46
CA VAL A 107 -3.27 0.21 -15.43
C VAL A 107 -2.37 1.36 -14.96
N LYS A 108 -1.58 1.18 -13.91
CA LYS A 108 -0.61 2.19 -13.46
C LYS A 108 0.35 2.59 -14.57
N ARG A 109 0.88 1.62 -15.31
CA ARG A 109 1.75 1.88 -16.47
C ARG A 109 1.03 2.70 -17.53
N VAL A 110 -0.19 2.32 -17.92
CA VAL A 110 -0.99 3.09 -18.90
C VAL A 110 -1.22 4.53 -18.44
N LEU A 111 -1.52 4.74 -17.16
CA LEU A 111 -1.70 6.09 -16.60
C LEU A 111 -0.40 6.91 -16.66
N MET A 112 0.73 6.30 -16.29
CA MET A 112 2.04 6.97 -16.33
C MET A 112 2.45 7.33 -17.76
N GLU A 113 2.33 6.40 -18.71
CA GLU A 113 2.66 6.65 -20.12
C GLU A 113 1.77 7.72 -20.74
N SER A 114 0.48 7.75 -20.37
CA SER A 114 -0.45 8.77 -20.85
C SER A 114 -0.13 10.15 -20.27
N ALA A 115 0.25 10.20 -18.99
CA ALA A 115 0.73 11.44 -18.38
C ALA A 115 2.04 11.92 -19.03
N PHE A 116 2.98 11.01 -19.29
CA PHE A 116 4.24 11.33 -19.97
C PHE A 116 4.00 11.86 -21.39
N LEU A 117 3.12 11.22 -22.17
CA LEU A 117 2.74 11.68 -23.50
C LEU A 117 2.10 13.07 -23.47
N ALA A 118 1.20 13.33 -22.52
CA ALA A 118 0.59 14.65 -22.35
C ALA A 118 1.62 15.74 -22.02
N LEU A 119 2.61 15.41 -21.19
CA LEU A 119 3.69 16.33 -20.81
C LEU A 119 4.72 16.54 -21.93
N LYS A 120 4.98 15.54 -22.78
CA LYS A 120 5.90 15.64 -23.92
C LYS A 120 5.33 16.50 -25.06
N SER A 121 4.01 16.61 -25.15
CA SER A 121 3.34 17.39 -26.20
C SER A 121 2.22 18.26 -25.62
N PRO A 122 2.54 19.23 -24.75
CA PRO A 122 1.56 20.00 -24.01
C PRO A 122 0.70 20.87 -24.94
N VAL A 123 1.25 21.37 -26.05
CA VAL A 123 0.50 22.14 -27.06
C VAL A 123 -0.60 21.30 -27.72
N ARG A 124 -0.41 19.99 -27.83
CA ARG A 124 -1.40 19.08 -28.43
C ARG A 124 -2.42 18.57 -27.42
N TYR A 125 -1.97 18.25 -26.19
CA TYR A 125 -2.81 17.53 -25.22
C TYR A 125 -3.28 18.37 -24.02
N ILE A 126 -2.69 19.53 -23.76
CA ILE A 126 -3.01 20.37 -22.60
C ILE A 126 -3.57 21.71 -23.05
N LEU A 127 -2.84 22.43 -23.91
CA LEU A 127 -3.15 23.81 -24.30
C LEU A 127 -4.55 23.99 -24.94
N PRO A 128 -5.02 23.12 -25.86
CA PRO A 128 -6.34 23.27 -26.49
C PRO A 128 -7.49 23.14 -25.48
N HIS A 129 -7.19 22.52 -24.33
CA HIS A 129 -8.16 22.20 -23.30
C HIS A 129 -8.17 23.19 -22.14
N VAL A 130 -7.23 24.13 -22.07
CA VAL A 130 -7.17 25.15 -21.01
C VAL A 130 -8.45 26.01 -21.00
N PHE A 131 -8.87 26.49 -22.17
CA PHE A 131 -10.10 27.29 -22.31
C PHE A 131 -11.39 26.46 -22.25
N SER A 132 -11.28 25.16 -22.51
CA SER A 132 -12.39 24.20 -22.49
C SER A 132 -12.25 23.20 -21.34
N TRP A 133 -11.82 23.65 -20.16
CA TRP A 133 -11.48 22.78 -19.03
C TRP A 133 -12.59 21.79 -18.64
N LYS A 134 -13.88 22.17 -18.79
CA LYS A 134 -15.02 21.27 -18.54
C LYS A 134 -14.99 20.05 -19.47
N LYS A 135 -14.74 20.29 -20.76
CA LYS A 135 -14.58 19.22 -21.77
C LYS A 135 -13.34 18.38 -21.47
N ALA A 136 -12.26 19.02 -21.02
CA ALA A 136 -11.03 18.34 -20.61
C ALA A 136 -11.26 17.37 -19.45
N VAL A 137 -11.90 17.85 -18.37
CA VAL A 137 -12.23 17.04 -17.19
C VAL A 137 -13.18 15.90 -17.57
N ARG A 138 -14.19 16.18 -18.40
CA ARG A 138 -15.09 15.15 -18.95
C ARG A 138 -14.32 14.09 -19.73
N GLY A 139 -13.46 14.51 -20.66
CA GLY A 139 -12.63 13.60 -21.44
C GLY A 139 -11.71 12.73 -20.57
N LEU A 140 -11.11 13.33 -19.54
CA LEU A 140 -10.29 12.61 -18.57
C LEU A 140 -11.10 11.58 -17.77
N VAL A 141 -12.28 11.95 -17.26
CA VAL A 141 -13.16 11.03 -16.52
C VAL A 141 -13.61 9.88 -17.41
N HIS A 142 -14.02 10.17 -18.65
CA HIS A 142 -14.39 9.15 -19.62
C HIS A 142 -13.22 8.20 -19.91
N TRP A 143 -12.03 8.74 -20.20
CA TRP A 143 -10.83 7.94 -20.47
C TRP A 143 -10.44 7.05 -19.28
N LEU A 144 -10.41 7.58 -18.06
CA LEU A 144 -10.15 6.81 -16.85
C LEU A 144 -11.20 5.73 -16.61
N SER A 145 -12.48 6.04 -16.87
CA SER A 145 -13.58 5.06 -16.78
C SER A 145 -13.38 3.91 -17.79
N ARG A 146 -12.97 4.21 -19.02
CA ARG A 146 -12.70 3.21 -20.06
C ARG A 146 -11.54 2.29 -19.70
N ILE A 147 -10.46 2.82 -19.11
CA ILE A 147 -9.34 2.02 -18.61
C ILE A 147 -9.81 1.04 -17.53
N TYR A 148 -10.65 1.50 -16.60
CA TYR A 148 -11.23 0.63 -15.59
C TYR A 148 -12.09 -0.46 -16.22
N GLU A 149 -12.97 -0.11 -17.16
CA GLU A 149 -13.86 -1.05 -17.83
C GLU A 149 -13.12 -2.11 -18.65
N SER A 150 -12.01 -1.74 -19.29
CA SER A 150 -11.27 -2.65 -20.17
C SER A 150 -10.56 -3.77 -19.43
N ASP A 151 -10.12 -3.53 -18.18
CA ASP A 151 -9.29 -4.50 -17.46
C ASP A 151 -9.74 -4.71 -16.00
N LEU A 152 -9.73 -3.65 -15.19
CA LEU A 152 -9.94 -3.76 -13.74
C LEU A 152 -11.36 -4.16 -13.34
N LYS A 153 -12.39 -3.86 -14.13
CA LYS A 153 -13.80 -4.08 -13.73
C LYS A 153 -14.09 -5.52 -13.34
N ARG A 154 -13.59 -6.49 -14.11
CA ARG A 154 -13.81 -7.93 -13.87
C ARG A 154 -13.00 -8.48 -12.68
N LYS A 155 -11.96 -7.75 -12.29
CA LYS A 155 -10.98 -8.13 -11.26
C LYS A 155 -11.11 -7.27 -10.00
N SER A 156 -12.10 -6.36 -10.00
CA SER A 156 -12.38 -5.48 -8.88
C SER A 156 -13.04 -6.25 -7.75
N LEU A 157 -12.62 -5.95 -6.52
CA LEU A 157 -13.22 -6.56 -5.34
C LEU A 157 -14.60 -5.96 -5.06
N GLN A 158 -15.47 -6.78 -4.47
CA GLN A 158 -16.75 -6.30 -3.94
C GLN A 158 -16.51 -5.27 -2.82
N PHE A 159 -17.48 -4.38 -2.60
CA PHE A 159 -17.33 -3.27 -1.66
C PHE A 159 -17.02 -3.71 -0.22
N ASN A 160 -17.64 -4.80 0.24
CA ASN A 160 -17.41 -5.43 1.54
C ASN A 160 -16.05 -6.15 1.63
N HIS A 161 -15.41 -6.49 0.51
CA HIS A 161 -14.10 -7.15 0.47
C HIS A 161 -12.93 -6.14 0.56
N LEU A 162 -13.18 -4.86 0.28
CA LEU A 162 -12.17 -3.80 0.39
C LEU A 162 -11.75 -3.56 1.84
N SER A 163 -10.48 -3.21 2.04
CA SER A 163 -9.94 -2.75 3.32
C SER A 163 -10.54 -1.39 3.75
N PRO A 164 -10.41 -0.98 5.03
CA PRO A 164 -11.13 0.19 5.55
C PRO A 164 -10.86 1.49 4.78
N LEU A 165 -9.60 1.80 4.47
CA LEU A 165 -9.21 2.98 3.68
C LEU A 165 -9.89 3.02 2.29
N PRO A 166 -9.64 2.06 1.36
CA PRO A 166 -10.25 2.09 0.03
C PRO A 166 -11.78 2.00 0.08
N ARG A 167 -12.35 1.27 1.05
CA ARG A 167 -13.80 1.20 1.23
C ARG A 167 -14.39 2.57 1.57
N GLU A 168 -13.75 3.31 2.48
CA GLU A 168 -14.20 4.64 2.89
C GLU A 168 -14.03 5.66 1.77
N LEU A 169 -12.91 5.63 1.05
CA LEU A 169 -12.70 6.46 -0.15
C LEU A 169 -13.78 6.19 -1.21
N LEU A 170 -14.11 4.92 -1.46
CA LEU A 170 -15.15 4.54 -2.43
C LEU A 170 -16.55 4.91 -1.95
N ARG A 171 -16.85 4.81 -0.65
CA ARG A 171 -18.12 5.24 -0.05
C ARG A 171 -18.36 6.71 -0.33
N VAL A 172 -17.38 7.56 -0.02
CA VAL A 172 -17.48 9.00 -0.25
C VAL A 172 -17.54 9.33 -1.74
N GLY A 173 -16.71 8.66 -2.55
CA GLY A 173 -16.71 8.83 -4.01
C GLY A 173 -18.06 8.49 -4.65
N ARG A 174 -18.69 7.37 -4.24
CA ARG A 174 -20.04 6.99 -4.67
C ARG A 174 -21.10 7.98 -4.21
N SER A 175 -21.00 8.49 -2.98
CA SER A 175 -21.91 9.52 -2.48
C SER A 175 -21.86 10.78 -3.35
N ILE A 176 -20.67 11.25 -3.72
CA ILE A 176 -20.51 12.42 -4.59
C ILE A 176 -20.96 12.11 -6.03
N ALA A 177 -20.64 10.94 -6.58
CA ALA A 177 -21.10 10.55 -7.91
C ALA A 177 -22.64 10.53 -8.02
N ASN A 178 -23.33 10.13 -6.94
CA ASN A 178 -24.79 10.09 -6.92
C ASN A 178 -25.45 11.48 -6.98
N THR A 179 -24.75 12.56 -6.61
CA THR A 179 -25.26 13.94 -6.75
C THR A 179 -25.01 14.53 -8.14
N MET A 180 -24.34 13.80 -9.03
CA MET A 180 -24.12 14.21 -10.42
C MET A 180 -25.26 13.74 -11.33
N SER A 181 -25.33 14.28 -12.54
CA SER A 181 -26.31 13.82 -13.55
C SER A 181 -26.12 12.33 -13.87
N SER A 182 -27.20 11.69 -14.31
CA SER A 182 -27.24 10.26 -14.63
C SER A 182 -26.12 9.85 -15.60
N GLU A 183 -25.82 10.71 -16.57
CA GLU A 183 -24.79 10.52 -17.59
C GLU A 183 -23.38 10.28 -16.98
N TYR A 184 -22.94 11.11 -16.03
CA TYR A 184 -21.59 11.01 -15.45
C TYR A 184 -21.49 10.09 -14.24
N ARG A 185 -22.62 9.78 -13.61
CA ARG A 185 -22.66 9.03 -12.35
C ARG A 185 -21.90 7.70 -12.45
N ILE A 186 -22.04 6.98 -13.56
CA ILE A 186 -21.39 5.67 -13.75
C ILE A 186 -19.89 5.86 -13.96
N GLU A 187 -19.49 6.77 -14.84
CA GLU A 187 -18.08 7.03 -15.15
C GLU A 187 -17.32 7.46 -13.89
N VAL A 188 -17.87 8.38 -13.10
CA VAL A 188 -17.22 8.84 -11.87
C VAL A 188 -17.10 7.71 -10.83
N LYS A 189 -18.11 6.82 -10.73
CA LYS A 189 -18.01 5.61 -9.88
C LYS A 189 -16.90 4.68 -10.36
N ASN A 190 -16.76 4.49 -11.66
CA ASN A 190 -15.68 3.68 -12.25
C ASN A 190 -14.31 4.29 -11.95
N VAL A 191 -14.16 5.61 -12.09
CA VAL A 191 -12.91 6.32 -11.76
C VAL A 191 -12.54 6.14 -10.28
N PHE A 192 -13.49 6.33 -9.37
CA PHE A 192 -13.23 6.07 -7.95
C PHE A 192 -12.85 4.61 -7.69
N THR A 193 -13.56 3.67 -8.32
CA THR A 193 -13.27 2.23 -8.17
C THR A 193 -11.86 1.89 -8.68
N CYS A 194 -11.44 2.50 -9.79
CA CYS A 194 -10.09 2.37 -10.34
C CYS A 194 -9.01 2.78 -9.32
N PHE A 195 -9.12 3.98 -8.75
CA PHE A 195 -8.13 4.50 -7.81
C PHE A 195 -8.10 3.71 -6.49
N VAL A 196 -9.24 3.29 -5.96
CA VAL A 196 -9.24 2.51 -4.71
C VAL A 196 -8.63 1.13 -4.88
N MET A 197 -8.66 0.54 -6.08
CA MET A 197 -7.94 -0.70 -6.35
C MET A 197 -6.42 -0.52 -6.24
N PHE A 198 -5.87 0.67 -6.51
CA PHE A 198 -4.44 0.92 -6.29
C PHE A 198 -4.08 0.84 -4.81
N PHE A 199 -4.91 1.43 -3.94
CA PHE A 199 -4.68 1.39 -2.49
C PHE A 199 -5.01 0.02 -1.88
N GLN A 200 -5.91 -0.74 -2.50
CA GLN A 200 -6.28 -2.06 -2.03
C GLN A 200 -5.21 -3.11 -2.32
N VAL A 201 -4.60 -3.05 -3.50
CA VAL A 201 -3.69 -4.09 -4.00
C VAL A 201 -2.23 -3.75 -3.76
N ASP A 202 -1.87 -2.47 -3.74
CA ASP A 202 -0.49 -2.03 -3.54
C ASP A 202 -0.31 -1.37 -2.18
N LEU A 203 0.29 -2.11 -1.25
CA LEU A 203 0.55 -1.66 0.11
C LEU A 203 1.40 -0.39 0.15
N ALA A 204 2.32 -0.21 -0.79
CA ALA A 204 3.18 0.97 -0.83
C ALA A 204 2.38 2.25 -1.06
N TYR A 205 1.32 2.19 -1.89
CA TYR A 205 0.38 3.29 -2.07
C TYR A 205 -0.60 3.40 -0.91
N HIS A 206 -1.05 2.26 -0.35
CA HIS A 206 -1.93 2.24 0.81
C HIS A 206 -1.34 3.07 1.95
N THR A 207 -0.13 2.72 2.40
CA THR A 207 0.49 3.34 3.58
C THR A 207 0.83 4.81 3.35
N ARG A 208 1.33 5.16 2.15
CA ARG A 208 1.66 6.54 1.77
C ARG A 208 0.46 7.47 1.67
N VAL A 209 -0.73 6.94 1.44
CA VAL A 209 -1.97 7.72 1.50
C VAL A 209 -2.55 7.70 2.91
N GLN A 210 -2.64 6.53 3.54
CA GLN A 210 -3.24 6.34 4.86
C GLN A 210 -2.57 7.21 5.92
N ASP A 211 -1.25 7.19 5.96
CA ASP A 211 -0.49 7.82 7.03
C ASP A 211 -0.62 9.36 7.00
N PRO A 212 -0.34 10.08 5.90
CA PRO A 212 -0.56 11.53 5.88
C PRO A 212 -2.04 11.89 6.02
N LEU A 213 -2.95 11.16 5.35
CA LEU A 213 -4.37 11.49 5.36
C LEU A 213 -5.01 11.32 6.74
N SER A 214 -4.49 10.41 7.57
CA SER A 214 -4.92 10.27 8.98
C SER A 214 -4.66 11.53 9.82
N ASN A 215 -3.80 12.43 9.34
CA ASN A 215 -3.48 13.70 9.97
C ASN A 215 -4.30 14.87 9.40
N LEU A 216 -5.34 14.63 8.59
CA LEU A 216 -6.21 15.67 8.05
C LEU A 216 -6.92 16.43 9.18
N ASP A 217 -6.78 17.76 9.18
CA ASP A 217 -7.47 18.65 10.10
C ASP A 217 -8.69 19.27 9.38
N LYS A 218 -9.90 18.87 9.81
CA LYS A 218 -11.15 19.30 9.17
C LYS A 218 -11.44 20.79 9.36
N ASP A 219 -10.95 21.39 10.44
CA ASP A 219 -11.15 22.82 10.72
C ASP A 219 -10.24 23.65 9.81
N ARG A 220 -8.97 23.25 9.68
CA ARG A 220 -8.03 23.85 8.71
C ARG A 220 -8.48 23.64 7.27
N LEU A 221 -9.01 22.46 6.96
CA LEU A 221 -9.55 22.15 5.64
C LEU A 221 -10.72 23.08 5.29
N SER A 222 -11.64 23.30 6.24
CA SER A 222 -12.78 24.20 6.07
C SER A 222 -12.35 25.65 5.86
N ALA A 223 -11.36 26.11 6.62
CA ALA A 223 -10.83 27.47 6.51
C ALA A 223 -10.03 27.70 5.22
N ASN A 224 -9.13 26.78 4.85
CA ASN A 224 -8.31 26.90 3.64
C ASN A 224 -7.99 25.51 3.04
N PRO A 225 -8.85 24.99 2.15
CA PRO A 225 -8.70 23.64 1.62
C PRO A 225 -7.36 23.41 0.91
N ARG A 226 -6.89 24.42 0.16
CA ARG A 226 -5.64 24.32 -0.58
C ARG A 226 -4.45 24.21 0.37
N LYS A 227 -4.38 25.06 1.39
CA LYS A 227 -3.27 25.06 2.36
C LYS A 227 -3.21 23.73 3.11
N GLU A 228 -4.37 23.21 3.55
CA GLU A 228 -4.41 21.95 4.28
C GLU A 228 -4.02 20.75 3.40
N ILE A 229 -4.52 20.66 2.17
CA ILE A 229 -4.12 19.58 1.25
C ILE A 229 -2.61 19.65 0.96
N LEU A 230 -2.05 20.84 0.72
CA LEU A 230 -0.61 21.00 0.50
C LEU A 230 0.22 20.64 1.74
N ARG A 231 -0.28 20.92 2.95
CA ARG A 231 0.35 20.47 4.20
C ARG A 231 0.41 18.94 4.29
N LEU A 232 -0.64 18.23 3.86
CA LEU A 232 -0.63 16.77 3.82
C LEU A 232 0.41 16.23 2.82
N PHE A 233 0.58 16.89 1.67
CA PHE A 233 1.69 16.57 0.76
C PHE A 233 3.05 16.86 1.38
N ASP A 234 3.22 17.98 2.09
CA ASP A 234 4.47 18.31 2.80
C ASP A 234 4.82 17.23 3.84
N LEU A 235 3.81 16.73 4.57
CA LEU A 235 3.97 15.62 5.50
C LEU A 235 4.37 14.33 4.76
N ALA A 236 3.72 14.01 3.64
CA ALA A 236 4.07 12.84 2.84
C ALA A 236 5.51 12.91 2.31
N ILE A 237 5.94 14.08 1.83
CA ILE A 237 7.30 14.36 1.36
C ILE A 237 8.31 14.19 2.49
N SER A 238 8.03 14.71 3.69
CA SER A 238 8.95 14.57 4.84
C SER A 238 9.15 13.12 5.31
N ARG A 239 8.21 12.23 4.98
CA ARG A 239 8.29 10.81 5.33
C ARG A 239 8.92 9.96 4.24
N GLU A 240 9.05 10.49 3.03
CA GLU A 240 9.53 9.75 1.88
C GLU A 240 11.05 9.81 1.76
N ILE A 241 11.69 8.65 1.50
CA ILE A 241 13.14 8.58 1.29
C ILE A 241 13.49 8.53 -0.20
N TYR A 242 12.75 7.74 -1.00
CA TYR A 242 13.10 7.51 -2.41
C TYR A 242 12.19 8.23 -3.41
N LEU A 243 10.90 8.39 -3.10
CA LEU A 243 9.92 8.96 -4.04
C LEU A 243 9.67 10.47 -3.84
N THR A 244 10.56 11.15 -3.10
CA THR A 244 10.41 12.56 -2.69
C THR A 244 10.17 13.48 -3.88
N GLU A 245 10.90 13.30 -4.98
CA GLU A 245 10.72 14.08 -6.21
C GLU A 245 9.36 13.86 -6.86
N LYS A 246 8.89 12.59 -6.91
CA LYS A 246 7.59 12.24 -7.51
C LYS A 246 6.44 12.81 -6.69
N ILE A 247 6.49 12.69 -5.36
CA ILE A 247 5.48 13.30 -4.48
C ILE A 247 5.57 14.83 -4.54
N GLY A 248 6.77 15.40 -4.64
CA GLY A 248 6.99 16.83 -4.87
C GLY A 248 6.36 17.33 -6.18
N ALA A 249 6.46 16.56 -7.26
CA ALA A 249 5.79 16.87 -8.53
C ALA A 249 4.26 16.81 -8.39
N LEU A 250 3.72 15.78 -7.72
CA LEU A 250 2.28 15.69 -7.43
C LEU A 250 1.79 16.87 -6.58
N ARG A 251 2.58 17.31 -5.59
CA ARG A 251 2.29 18.50 -4.79
C ARG A 251 2.23 19.76 -5.66
N LYS A 252 3.17 19.94 -6.59
CA LYS A 252 3.17 21.09 -7.52
C LYS A 252 1.93 21.08 -8.41
N ILE A 253 1.57 19.92 -8.95
CA ILE A 253 0.33 19.73 -9.74
C ILE A 253 -0.90 20.06 -8.90
N ALA A 254 -1.00 19.51 -7.68
CA ALA A 254 -2.09 19.78 -6.76
C ALA A 254 -2.19 21.28 -6.42
N SER A 255 -1.06 21.95 -6.19
CA SER A 255 -1.00 23.38 -5.91
C SER A 255 -1.62 24.23 -7.03
N MET A 256 -1.37 23.86 -8.29
CA MET A 256 -1.92 24.52 -9.48
C MET A 256 -3.41 24.18 -9.67
N VAL A 257 -3.75 22.89 -9.63
CA VAL A 257 -5.12 22.40 -9.88
C VAL A 257 -6.09 22.91 -8.81
N LEU A 258 -5.67 23.03 -7.55
CA LEU A 258 -6.50 23.56 -6.46
C LEU A 258 -6.70 25.08 -6.49
N LEU A 259 -6.03 25.81 -7.39
CA LEU A 259 -6.40 27.20 -7.68
C LEU A 259 -7.76 27.26 -8.38
N PHE A 260 -8.14 26.18 -9.08
CA PHE A 260 -9.37 26.11 -9.82
C PHE A 260 -10.59 25.86 -8.89
N PRO A 261 -11.55 26.80 -8.75
CA PRO A 261 -12.57 26.74 -7.71
C PRO A 261 -13.44 25.46 -7.73
N PRO A 262 -13.88 24.94 -8.88
CA PRO A 262 -14.61 23.67 -8.94
C PRO A 262 -13.83 22.48 -8.37
N VAL A 263 -12.53 22.37 -8.66
CA VAL A 263 -11.71 21.26 -8.13
C VAL A 263 -11.48 21.45 -6.64
N LYS A 264 -11.20 22.68 -6.19
CA LYS A 264 -11.09 23.01 -4.76
C LYS A 264 -12.37 22.66 -3.98
N ARG A 265 -13.54 23.01 -4.52
CA ARG A 265 -14.86 22.69 -3.92
C ARG A 265 -15.07 21.19 -3.86
N PHE A 266 -14.75 20.46 -4.94
CA PHE A 266 -14.84 19.01 -4.96
C PHE A 266 -13.93 18.37 -3.92
N ALA A 267 -12.67 18.80 -3.84
CA ALA A 267 -11.71 18.29 -2.85
C ALA A 267 -12.18 18.55 -1.41
N LEU A 268 -12.67 19.77 -1.12
CA LEU A 268 -13.27 20.11 0.17
C LEU A 268 -14.46 19.18 0.49
N GLN A 269 -15.42 19.04 -0.42
CA GLN A 269 -16.59 18.19 -0.22
C GLN A 269 -16.21 16.72 0.01
N PHE A 270 -15.24 16.21 -0.76
CA PHE A 270 -14.75 14.84 -0.62
C PHE A 270 -14.10 14.63 0.74
N LEU A 271 -13.11 15.46 1.09
CA LEU A 271 -12.32 15.30 2.30
C LEU A 271 -13.15 15.57 3.58
N MET A 272 -14.11 16.50 3.56
CA MET A 272 -15.01 16.73 4.70
C MET A 272 -15.92 15.54 4.99
N LYS A 273 -16.34 14.81 3.95
CA LYS A 273 -17.19 13.62 4.06
C LYS A 273 -16.46 12.36 4.52
N LEU A 274 -15.12 12.36 4.53
CA LEU A 274 -14.34 11.22 5.01
C LEU A 274 -14.54 11.04 6.52
N ASP A 275 -14.72 9.79 6.91
CA ASP A 275 -14.66 9.34 8.29
C ASP A 275 -13.20 8.99 8.64
N LEU A 276 -12.54 9.90 9.35
CA LEU A 276 -11.10 9.77 9.65
C LEU A 276 -10.80 8.58 10.55
N ASP A 277 -11.74 8.19 11.43
CA ASP A 277 -11.54 7.08 12.34
C ASP A 277 -11.54 5.73 11.61
N LYS A 278 -12.23 5.64 10.46
CA LYS A 278 -12.22 4.43 9.61
C LYS A 278 -10.94 4.26 8.80
N ILE A 279 -10.21 5.35 8.53
CA ILE A 279 -9.01 5.31 7.68
C ILE A 279 -7.71 5.34 8.49
N LYS A 280 -7.76 5.69 9.78
CA LYS A 280 -6.58 5.67 10.65
C LYS A 280 -5.88 4.31 10.60
N PRO A 281 -4.54 4.28 10.50
CA PRO A 281 -3.79 3.04 10.63
C PRO A 281 -4.10 2.34 11.96
N ASP A 282 -4.29 1.03 11.91
CA ASP A 282 -4.32 0.21 13.12
C ASP A 282 -2.98 -0.48 13.38
N ARG A 283 -2.90 -1.25 14.48
CA ARG A 283 -1.68 -1.96 14.86
C ARG A 283 -1.18 -2.93 13.78
N ALA A 284 -2.08 -3.55 13.01
CA ALA A 284 -1.68 -4.44 11.93
C ALA A 284 -1.07 -3.64 10.78
N ASP A 285 -1.68 -2.51 10.40
CA ASP A 285 -1.11 -1.60 9.38
C ASP A 285 0.31 -1.16 9.79
N GLY A 286 0.48 -0.72 11.04
CA GLY A 286 1.77 -0.34 11.59
C GLY A 286 2.78 -1.49 11.55
N TYR A 287 2.38 -2.70 11.92
CA TYR A 287 3.25 -3.87 11.89
C TYR A 287 3.84 -4.15 10.49
N PHE A 288 3.01 -4.12 9.44
CA PHE A 288 3.49 -4.34 8.07
C PHE A 288 4.24 -3.11 7.51
N ALA A 289 3.82 -1.89 7.87
CA ALA A 289 4.45 -0.66 7.40
C ALA A 289 5.82 -0.40 8.04
N TYR A 290 6.02 -0.77 9.31
CA TYR A 290 7.25 -0.54 10.07
C TYR A 290 8.47 -1.28 9.51
N ARG A 291 8.25 -2.37 8.76
CA ARG A 291 9.33 -3.14 8.12
C ARG A 291 9.79 -2.56 6.77
N ARG A 292 9.15 -1.50 6.27
CA ARG A 292 9.51 -0.84 5.00
C ARG A 292 10.60 0.19 5.23
N LYS A 293 11.75 0.05 4.59
CA LYS A 293 12.89 0.97 4.76
C LYS A 293 12.72 2.29 4.02
N GLU A 294 11.87 2.29 3.00
CA GLU A 294 11.75 3.38 2.02
C GLU A 294 10.84 4.54 2.46
N TYR A 295 10.13 4.38 3.57
CA TYR A 295 9.14 5.33 4.07
C TYR A 295 9.16 5.39 5.59
N ASN A 296 9.36 6.59 6.15
CA ASN A 296 9.33 6.87 7.59
C ASN A 296 7.89 6.97 8.10
N PHE A 297 7.21 5.82 8.15
CA PHE A 297 5.84 5.71 8.65
C PHE A 297 5.73 6.25 10.08
N ASP A 298 4.66 6.97 10.39
CA ASP A 298 4.46 7.72 11.65
C ASP A 298 5.55 8.78 11.94
N GLY A 299 6.40 9.11 10.97
CA GLY A 299 7.56 9.99 11.19
C GLY A 299 8.70 9.33 11.99
N LEU A 300 8.68 8.01 12.13
CA LEU A 300 9.71 7.26 12.84
C LEU A 300 10.83 6.79 11.88
N SER A 301 12.08 6.90 12.33
CA SER A 301 13.22 6.33 11.60
C SER A 301 13.09 4.82 11.49
N PHE A 302 13.71 4.24 10.47
CA PHE A 302 13.66 2.79 10.24
C PHE A 302 14.20 1.99 11.43
N GLU A 303 15.26 2.46 12.10
CA GLU A 303 15.86 1.78 13.25
C GLU A 303 14.88 1.73 14.44
N LYS A 304 14.18 2.84 14.71
CA LYS A 304 13.16 2.89 15.76
C LYS A 304 12.01 1.93 15.46
N ARG A 305 11.53 1.92 14.22
CA ARG A 305 10.46 1.01 13.77
C ARG A 305 10.89 -0.46 13.86
N MET A 306 12.12 -0.79 13.51
CA MET A 306 12.64 -2.15 13.63
C MET A 306 12.80 -2.61 15.08
N ARG A 307 13.14 -1.74 16.04
CA ARG A 307 13.12 -2.08 17.47
C ARG A 307 11.72 -2.44 17.94
N ILE A 308 10.73 -1.61 17.60
CA ILE A 308 9.31 -1.87 17.93
C ILE A 308 8.87 -3.22 17.35
N ILE A 309 9.27 -3.52 16.10
CA ILE A 309 8.94 -4.79 15.46
C ILE A 309 9.56 -5.99 16.16
N ARG A 310 10.84 -5.90 16.56
CA ARG A 310 11.51 -6.99 17.30
C ARG A 310 10.81 -7.27 18.62
N GLU A 311 10.49 -6.22 19.39
CA GLU A 311 9.74 -6.34 20.65
C GLU A 311 8.37 -7.01 20.42
N ILE A 312 7.66 -6.62 19.35
CA ILE A 312 6.38 -7.23 18.98
C ILE A 312 6.57 -8.71 18.63
N ASP A 313 7.58 -9.05 17.83
CA ASP A 313 7.85 -10.42 17.40
C ASP A 313 8.22 -11.32 18.58
N GLU A 314 9.05 -10.83 19.50
CA GLU A 314 9.42 -11.52 20.73
C GLU A 314 8.19 -11.76 21.63
N VAL A 315 7.41 -10.71 21.90
CA VAL A 315 6.22 -10.80 22.77
C VAL A 315 5.12 -11.67 22.17
N LYS A 316 4.96 -11.66 20.85
CA LYS A 316 3.92 -12.44 20.14
C LYS A 316 4.41 -13.81 19.68
N GLY A 317 5.70 -14.12 19.85
CA GLY A 317 6.32 -15.33 19.31
C GLY A 317 6.19 -15.43 17.79
N HIS A 318 6.26 -14.30 17.08
CA HIS A 318 6.25 -14.35 15.62
C HIS A 318 7.52 -15.00 15.09
N THR A 319 7.38 -15.79 14.04
CA THR A 319 8.50 -16.45 13.38
C THR A 319 8.35 -16.23 11.89
N ILE A 320 9.29 -15.49 11.30
CA ILE A 320 9.32 -15.23 9.86
C ILE A 320 10.39 -16.14 9.26
N LEU A 321 10.03 -16.88 8.22
CA LEU A 321 10.93 -17.82 7.57
C LEU A 321 11.89 -17.11 6.63
N GLU A 322 13.16 -17.47 6.79
CA GLU A 322 14.30 -17.29 5.88
C GLU A 322 14.33 -18.38 4.82
#